data_AF-A0A497MFC0-F1
#
_entry.id   AF-A0A497MFC0-F1
#
_cell.length_a   1.000
_cell.length_b   1.000
_cell.length_c   1.000
_cell.angle_alpha   90.00
_cell.angle_beta   90.00
_cell.angle_gamma   90.00
#
_symmetry.space_group_name_H-M   'P 1'
#
loop_
_entity.id
_entity.type
_entity.pdbx_description
1 polymer ?
#
loop_
_entity_poly.entity_id
_entity_poly.type
_entity_poly.pdbx_seq_one_letter_code
_entity_poly.pdbx_strand_id
1 'polypeptide(L)'
;MKFILVTGTSLKQAQGKEHGKTSERYKEAVAVCELAEEDLAKLGVKPGDPVRVKSPYGSVVVRAAKAREPTPGVAFIPSGPWANAVTSPQTHGAGIPSYKSLEVEVEPAPGEEIPDLPSLLKQTLGGLKEA
;
A
#
# COMPACT_ATOMS: atom_id res chain seq x y z
N MET A 1 6.10 -12.75 -4.71
CA MET A 1 6.30 -13.51 -3.45
C MET A 1 5.14 -13.23 -2.50
N LYS A 2 4.79 -14.18 -1.61
CA LYS A 2 3.67 -14.02 -0.68
C LYS A 2 4.11 -13.38 0.64
N PHE A 3 3.26 -12.50 1.17
CA PHE A 3 3.46 -11.77 2.42
C PHE A 3 2.16 -11.67 3.21
N ILE A 4 2.28 -11.47 4.52
CA ILE A 4 1.17 -11.00 5.35
C ILE A 4 1.18 -9.47 5.35
N LEU A 5 0.17 -8.86 4.76
CA LEU A 5 -0.05 -7.42 4.77
C LEU A 5 -0.59 -6.97 6.14
N VAL A 6 0.15 -6.09 6.79
CA VAL A 6 -0.27 -5.35 7.97
C VAL A 6 -0.45 -3.89 7.58
N THR A 7 -1.54 -3.28 8.03
CA THR A 7 -1.79 -1.86 7.84
C THR A 7 -1.87 -1.15 9.18
N GLY A 8 -1.46 0.11 9.22
CA GLY A 8 -1.48 0.88 10.45
C GLY A 8 -1.11 2.34 10.29
N THR A 9 -1.33 3.10 11.36
CA THR A 9 -0.96 4.51 11.43
C THR A 9 0.55 4.62 11.61
N SER A 10 1.20 5.47 10.81
CA SER A 10 2.60 5.85 11.00
C SER A 10 2.70 7.35 11.28
N LEU A 11 3.79 7.79 11.93
CA LEU A 11 4.00 9.21 12.22
C LEU A 11 4.03 10.06 10.94
N LYS A 12 4.70 9.57 9.89
CA LYS A 12 4.77 10.25 8.59
C LYS A 12 3.40 10.34 7.94
N GLN A 13 2.61 9.27 8.01
CA GLN A 13 1.24 9.24 7.51
C GLN A 13 0.35 10.26 8.23
N ALA A 14 0.43 10.33 9.57
CA ALA A 14 -0.34 11.29 10.35
C ALA A 14 0.02 12.74 9.98
N GLN A 15 1.31 13.06 9.91
CA GLN A 15 1.78 14.39 9.48
C GLN A 15 1.37 14.73 8.05
N GLY A 16 1.48 13.76 7.12
CA GLY A 16 1.07 13.95 5.73
C GLY A 16 -0.44 14.23 5.61
N LYS A 17 -1.25 13.55 6.43
CA LYS A 17 -2.70 13.76 6.46
C LYS A 17 -3.05 15.19 6.91
N GLU A 18 -2.39 15.71 7.95
CA GLU A 18 -2.58 17.09 8.42
C GLU A 18 -2.08 18.13 7.42
N HIS A 19 -1.04 17.80 6.65
CA HIS A 19 -0.56 18.68 5.58
C HIS A 19 -1.54 18.75 4.39
N GLY A 20 -2.18 17.63 4.06
CA GLY A 20 -3.22 17.54 3.03
C GLY A 20 -3.14 16.25 2.23
N LYS A 21 -4.28 15.60 2.02
CA LYS A 21 -4.35 14.27 1.37
C LYS A 21 -3.98 14.26 -0.12
N THR A 22 -4.05 15.41 -0.78
CA THR A 22 -3.66 15.57 -2.20
C THR A 22 -2.20 16.00 -2.35
N SER A 23 -1.46 16.18 -1.24
CA SER A 23 -0.06 16.59 -1.30
C SER A 23 0.87 15.42 -1.64
N GLU A 24 1.98 15.73 -2.30
CA GLU A 24 3.08 14.78 -2.51
C GLU A 24 3.61 14.24 -1.18
N ARG A 25 3.67 15.08 -0.14
CA ARG A 25 4.08 14.66 1.21
C ARG A 25 3.21 13.54 1.77
N TYR A 26 1.90 13.59 1.53
CA TYR A 26 1.01 12.50 1.92
C TYR A 26 1.27 11.26 1.07
N LYS A 27 1.34 11.40 -0.25
CA LYS A 27 1.63 10.29 -1.19
C LYS A 27 2.91 9.56 -0.80
N GLU A 28 4.01 10.27 -0.60
CA GLU A 28 5.29 9.69 -0.18
C GLU A 28 5.23 8.96 1.16
N ALA A 29 4.32 9.37 2.05
CA ALA A 29 4.15 8.79 3.37
C ALA A 29 3.23 7.57 3.40
N VAL A 30 2.30 7.41 2.45
CA VAL A 30 1.31 6.32 2.45
C VAL A 30 1.37 5.38 1.26
N ALA A 31 1.94 5.80 0.13
CA ALA A 31 2.14 4.97 -1.05
C ALA A 31 3.47 4.19 -0.95
N VAL A 32 3.68 3.53 0.20
CA VAL A 32 4.91 2.79 0.52
C VAL A 32 4.59 1.39 1.04
N CYS A 33 5.41 0.41 0.66
CA CYS A 33 5.41 -0.94 1.21
C CYS A 33 6.73 -1.16 1.94
N GLU A 34 6.68 -1.17 3.27
CA GLU A 34 7.82 -1.46 4.13
C GLU A 34 8.03 -2.97 4.25
N LEU A 35 9.25 -3.42 3.95
CA LEU A 35 9.66 -4.83 3.94
C LEU A 35 10.96 -5.00 4.72
N ALA A 36 11.19 -6.21 5.25
CA ALA A 36 12.48 -6.58 5.83
C ALA A 36 13.57 -6.54 4.75
N GLU A 37 14.81 -6.24 5.16
CA GLU A 37 15.94 -6.15 4.22
C GLU A 37 16.17 -7.46 3.45
N GLU A 38 16.01 -8.59 4.13
CA GLU A 38 16.10 -9.93 3.53
C GLU A 38 15.04 -10.15 2.45
N ASP A 39 13.84 -9.61 2.62
CA ASP A 39 12.75 -9.79 1.67
C ASP A 39 12.90 -8.86 0.47
N LEU A 40 13.41 -7.64 0.68
CA LEU A 40 13.85 -6.77 -0.42
C LEU A 40 14.92 -7.47 -1.27
N ALA A 41 15.90 -8.10 -0.61
CA ALA A 41 16.95 -8.85 -1.30
C ALA A 41 16.39 -10.06 -2.08
N LYS A 42 15.47 -10.84 -1.49
CA LYS A 42 14.81 -11.97 -2.18
C LYS A 42 13.96 -11.53 -3.36
N LEU A 43 13.31 -10.37 -3.26
CA LEU A 43 12.54 -9.77 -4.35
C LEU A 43 13.43 -9.13 -5.42
N GLY A 44 14.71 -8.89 -5.13
CA GLY A 44 15.62 -8.19 -6.04
C GLY A 44 15.30 -6.70 -6.21
N VAL A 45 14.66 -6.08 -5.20
CA VAL A 45 14.25 -4.66 -5.21
C VAL A 45 15.03 -3.86 -4.20
N LYS A 46 15.31 -2.59 -4.51
CA LYS A 46 15.96 -1.65 -3.61
C LYS A 46 14.91 -0.70 -3.00
N PRO A 47 15.17 -0.13 -1.80
CA PRO A 47 14.35 0.96 -1.30
C PRO A 47 14.24 2.10 -2.32
N GLY A 48 13.03 2.49 -2.67
CA GLY A 48 12.75 3.45 -3.73
C GLY A 48 12.12 2.83 -4.97
N ASP A 49 12.36 1.54 -5.24
CA ASP A 49 11.85 0.88 -6.43
C ASP A 49 10.33 0.66 -6.34
N PRO A 50 9.61 0.72 -7.48
CA PRO A 50 8.20 0.38 -7.54
C PRO A 50 7.98 -1.13 -7.34
N VAL A 51 7.02 -1.48 -6.49
CA VAL A 51 6.51 -2.84 -6.30
C VAL A 51 5.00 -2.86 -6.48
N ARG A 52 4.51 -3.91 -7.12
CA ARG A 52 3.07 -4.17 -7.21
C ARG A 52 2.68 -5.07 -6.05
N VAL A 53 1.68 -4.64 -5.30
CA VAL A 53 1.03 -5.41 -4.24
C VAL A 53 -0.34 -5.82 -4.73
N LYS A 54 -0.63 -7.12 -4.68
CA LYS A 54 -1.85 -7.72 -5.21
C LYS A 54 -2.52 -8.60 -4.16
N SER A 55 -3.84 -8.52 -4.10
CA SER A 55 -4.69 -9.41 -3.32
C SER A 55 -5.89 -9.85 -4.17
N PRO A 56 -6.77 -10.74 -3.66
CA PRO A 56 -8.03 -11.05 -4.32
C PRO A 56 -8.97 -9.85 -4.52
N TYR A 57 -8.73 -8.74 -3.81
CA TYR A 57 -9.61 -7.56 -3.81
C TYR A 57 -9.13 -6.44 -4.74
N GLY A 58 -7.87 -6.48 -5.17
CA GLY A 58 -7.31 -5.48 -6.05
C GLY A 58 -5.79 -5.52 -6.13
N SER A 59 -5.22 -4.52 -6.79
CA SER A 59 -3.79 -4.39 -7.01
C SER A 59 -3.40 -2.93 -6.99
N VAL A 60 -2.21 -2.63 -6.46
CA VAL A 60 -1.70 -1.26 -6.38
C VAL A 60 -0.18 -1.25 -6.50
N VAL A 61 0.36 -0.26 -7.20
CA VAL A 61 1.80 0.00 -7.25
C VAL A 61 2.16 0.99 -6.15
N VAL A 62 3.16 0.65 -5.36
CA VAL A 62 3.68 1.45 -4.23
C VAL A 62 5.20 1.40 -4.21
N ARG A 63 5.83 2.33 -3.51
CA ARG A 63 7.28 2.39 -3.36
C ARG A 63 7.76 1.37 -2.33
N ALA A 64 8.73 0.53 -2.66
CA ALA A 64 9.41 -0.31 -1.69
C ALA A 64 10.21 0.53 -0.69
N ALA A 65 10.13 0.19 0.59
CA ALA A 65 10.88 0.84 1.66
C ALA A 65 11.45 -0.20 2.62
N LYS A 66 12.57 0.12 3.26
CA LYS A 66 13.11 -0.70 4.34
C LYS A 66 12.30 -0.48 5.61
N ALA A 67 11.78 -1.54 6.19
CA ALA A 67 11.09 -1.51 7.47
C ALA A 67 12.03 -1.08 8.59
N ARG A 68 11.56 -0.20 9.49
CA ARG A 68 12.31 0.19 10.70
C ARG A 68 12.46 -0.98 11.66
N GLU A 69 11.38 -1.74 11.83
CA GLU A 69 11.31 -2.94 12.65
C GLU A 69 11.03 -4.12 11.71
N PRO A 70 12.08 -4.72 11.13
CA PRO A 70 11.91 -5.74 10.09
C PRO A 70 11.34 -7.02 10.68
N THR A 71 10.27 -7.52 10.06
CA THR A 71 9.72 -8.85 10.33
C THR A 71 9.63 -9.59 8.99
N PRO A 72 10.50 -10.58 8.72
CA PRO A 72 10.47 -11.30 7.46
C PRO A 72 9.10 -11.93 7.16
N GLY A 73 8.65 -11.85 5.90
CA GLY A 73 7.34 -12.33 5.46
C GLY A 73 6.17 -11.40 5.80
N VAL A 74 6.42 -10.25 6.43
CA VAL A 74 5.41 -9.21 6.70
C VAL A 74 5.66 -7.99 5.82
N ALA A 75 4.62 -7.55 5.13
CA ALA A 75 4.59 -6.30 4.39
C ALA A 75 3.77 -5.27 5.17
N PHE A 76 4.31 -4.08 5.39
CA PHE A 76 3.57 -3.00 6.06
C PHE A 76 3.25 -1.86 5.09
N ILE A 77 1.97 -1.50 4.99
CA ILE A 77 1.52 -0.32 4.23
C ILE A 77 0.77 0.62 5.17
N PRO A 78 1.18 1.89 5.31
CA PRO A 78 0.47 2.86 6.14
C PRO A 78 -0.99 3.03 5.72
N SER A 79 -1.88 3.22 6.69
CA SER A 79 -3.32 3.37 6.44
C SER A 79 -3.61 4.53 5.49
N GLY A 80 -4.22 4.22 4.35
CA GLY A 80 -4.55 5.19 3.31
C GLY A 80 -5.15 4.53 2.06
N PRO A 81 -5.45 5.33 1.04
CA PRO A 81 -6.09 4.85 -0.19
C PRO A 81 -5.33 3.72 -0.90
N TRP A 82 -3.99 3.75 -0.91
CA TRP A 82 -3.17 2.69 -1.50
C TRP A 82 -3.31 1.36 -0.75
N ALA A 83 -3.33 1.38 0.59
CA ALA A 83 -3.61 0.17 1.38
C ALA A 83 -5.02 -0.36 1.09
N ASN A 84 -6.02 0.53 0.99
CA ASN A 84 -7.40 0.16 0.75
C ASN A 84 -7.64 -0.50 -0.62
N ALA A 85 -6.78 -0.21 -1.61
CA ALA A 85 -6.87 -0.81 -2.94
C ALA A 85 -6.59 -2.32 -2.96
N VAL A 86 -6.04 -2.87 -1.87
CA VAL A 86 -5.69 -4.29 -1.74
C VAL A 86 -6.31 -4.96 -0.50
N THR A 87 -7.09 -4.26 0.32
CA THR A 87 -7.71 -4.83 1.52
C THR A 87 -9.14 -5.34 1.26
N SER A 88 -9.57 -6.26 2.10
CA SER A 88 -10.91 -6.83 2.06
C SER A 88 -11.96 -5.79 2.48
N PRO A 89 -13.04 -5.58 1.71
CA PRO A 89 -14.18 -4.77 2.14
C PRO A 89 -15.13 -5.55 3.08
N GLN A 90 -14.90 -6.85 3.30
CA GLN A 90 -15.80 -7.69 4.11
C GLN A 90 -15.70 -7.34 5.59
N THR A 91 -16.85 -7.13 6.23
CA THR A 91 -16.94 -6.71 7.64
C THR A 91 -17.34 -7.83 8.60
N HIS A 92 -17.72 -9.00 8.07
CA HIS A 92 -18.17 -10.16 8.86
C HIS A 92 -19.30 -9.82 9.85
N GLY A 93 -20.16 -8.83 9.54
CA GLY A 93 -21.25 -8.39 10.41
C GLY A 93 -20.84 -7.48 11.58
N ALA A 94 -19.55 -7.18 11.73
CA ALA A 94 -19.03 -6.32 12.81
C ALA A 94 -18.98 -4.83 12.46
N GLY A 95 -19.28 -4.45 11.21
CA GLY A 95 -19.20 -3.07 10.72
C GLY A 95 -17.78 -2.55 10.47
N ILE A 96 -16.75 -3.35 10.74
CA ILE A 96 -15.33 -3.01 10.53
C ILE A 96 -14.73 -3.97 9.48
N PRO A 97 -14.16 -3.48 8.37
CA PRO A 97 -13.58 -4.35 7.35
C PRO A 97 -12.35 -5.13 7.82
N SER A 98 -12.05 -6.25 7.16
CA SER A 98 -10.81 -7.02 7.36
C SER A 98 -9.63 -6.38 6.63
N TYR A 99 -9.03 -5.35 7.23
CA TYR A 99 -7.92 -4.59 6.63
C TYR A 99 -6.53 -4.89 7.23
N LYS A 100 -6.43 -5.83 8.18
CA LYS A 100 -5.16 -6.29 8.78
C LYS A 100 -4.95 -7.78 8.59
N SER A 101 -3.69 -8.18 8.47
CA SER A 101 -3.25 -9.58 8.39
C SER A 101 -3.84 -10.32 7.20
N LEU A 102 -3.68 -9.74 6.01
CA LEU A 102 -4.16 -10.30 4.74
C LEU A 102 -3.00 -10.93 3.96
N GLU A 103 -3.18 -12.12 3.39
CA GLU A 103 -2.20 -12.64 2.43
C GLU A 103 -2.22 -11.80 1.14
N VAL A 104 -1.05 -11.32 0.73
CA VAL A 104 -0.84 -10.56 -0.51
C VAL A 104 0.35 -11.10 -1.28
N GLU A 105 0.36 -10.86 -2.58
CA GLU A 105 1.51 -11.09 -3.45
C GLU A 105 2.20 -9.77 -3.74
N VAL A 106 3.51 -9.72 -3.52
CA VAL A 106 4.37 -8.58 -3.84
C VAL A 106 5.35 -8.98 -4.92
N GLU A 107 5.46 -8.18 -5.97
CA GLU A 107 6.38 -8.38 -7.09
C GLU A 107 7.03 -7.05 -7.52
N PRO A 108 8.27 -7.08 -8.10
CA PRO A 108 8.87 -5.90 -8.71
C PRO A 108 8.00 -5.37 -9.85
N ALA A 109 7.87 -4.05 -9.94
CA ALA A 109 7.06 -3.37 -10.96
C ALA A 109 7.88 -2.34 -11.76
N PRO A 110 9.02 -2.72 -12.37
CA PRO A 110 9.90 -1.78 -13.04
C PRO A 110 9.19 -1.06 -14.19
N GLY A 111 9.28 0.28 -14.21
CA GLY A 111 8.65 1.11 -15.23
C GLY A 111 7.18 1.46 -14.97
N GLU A 112 6.58 0.95 -13.89
CA GLU A 112 5.24 1.35 -13.48
C GLU A 112 5.28 2.57 -12.56
N GLU A 113 4.34 3.49 -12.80
CA GLU A 113 4.20 4.68 -11.97
C GLU A 113 3.31 4.41 -10.76
N ILE A 114 3.72 4.95 -9.61
CA ILE A 114 2.88 4.96 -8.41
C ILE A 114 1.75 5.97 -8.66
N PRO A 115 0.48 5.53 -8.71
CA PRO A 115 -0.63 6.42 -9.04
C PRO A 115 -0.72 7.54 -8.00
N ASP A 116 -1.08 8.74 -8.42
CA ASP A 116 -1.49 9.80 -7.50
C ASP A 116 -2.89 9.51 -6.93
N LEU A 117 -3.31 10.28 -5.92
CA LEU A 117 -4.59 10.03 -5.26
C LEU A 117 -5.78 10.11 -6.24
N PRO A 118 -5.91 11.14 -7.10
CA PRO A 118 -7.00 11.19 -8.07
C PRO A 118 -7.04 10.00 -9.03
N SER A 119 -5.90 9.58 -9.58
CA SER A 119 -5.83 8.44 -10.51
C SER A 119 -6.17 7.14 -9.80
N LEU A 120 -5.68 6.95 -8.57
CA LEU A 120 -6.01 5.77 -7.76
C LEU A 120 -7.51 5.69 -7.46
N LEU A 121 -8.15 6.81 -7.10
CA LEU A 121 -9.59 6.83 -6.84
C LEU A 121 -10.40 6.52 -8.10
N LYS A 122 -9.99 7.04 -9.26
CA LYS A 122 -10.62 6.71 -10.55
C LYS A 122 -10.50 5.22 -10.88
N GLN A 123 -9.36 4.60 -10.58
CA GLN A 123 -9.12 3.17 -10.80
C GLN A 123 -9.95 2.28 -9.85
N THR A 124 -10.08 2.67 -8.58
CA THR A 124 -10.66 1.82 -7.53
C THR A 124 -12.17 1.97 -7.36
N LEU A 125 -12.73 3.16 -7.62
CA LEU A 125 -14.16 3.43 -7.41
C LEU A 125 -15.01 3.33 -8.69
N GLY A 126 -14.38 3.11 -9.84
CA GLY A 126 -15.02 3.21 -11.15
C GLY A 126 -15.21 4.69 -11.54
N GLY A 127 -14.79 5.05 -12.75
CA GLY A 127 -14.81 6.43 -13.23
C GLY A 127 -16.06 7.21 -12.82
N LEU A 128 -15.87 8.37 -12.20
CA LEU A 128 -16.90 9.40 -12.13
C LEU A 128 -17.33 9.66 -13.58
N LYS A 129 -18.43 9.04 -14.03
CA LYS A 129 -19.18 9.62 -15.13
C LYS A 129 -19.62 10.97 -14.61
N GLU A 130 -19.12 12.01 -15.26
CA GLU A 130 -19.60 13.38 -15.06
C GLU A 130 -21.13 13.35 -15.08
N ALA A 131 -21.74 13.86 -14.02
CA ALA A 131 -23.17 14.11 -13.92
C ALA A 131 -23.48 15.49 -14.47
#